data_AF-A0A9X1RUK3-F1
#
_entry.id   AF-A0A9X1RUK3-F1
#
_cell.length_a   1.000
_cell.length_b   1.000
_cell.length_c   1.000
_cell.angle_alpha   90.00
_cell.angle_beta   90.00
_cell.angle_gamma   90.00
#
_symmetry.space_group_name_H-M   'P 1'
#
loop_
_entity.id
_entity.type
_entity.pdbx_description
1 polymer ?
#
loop_
_entity_poly.entity_id
_entity_poly.type
_entity_poly.pdbx_seq_one_letter_code
_entity_poly.pdbx_strand_id
1 'polypeptide(L)'
;MNPLNGPFPAQREAEREAARATAHTSARAPGHAALMAAHPDLACATGNETQHADASPGGDARWFPGAAAASAASAEGGNPLVAAANALLNLIPQIRYTVHHPNPGWLREHLANEIRQFEERARSAGASPEQIGAARYCLCTALDEAAALTPWGGTGDWSANSLLVAFHNETWGGEKFFELLNRLMQQPREQLNLLELLYYCLVLGFEGRYRVLDNGRAQLDDLRHTLARTIRDVRGDYDAALSAHWRDEIAREDPHRFAMPLWACAALAVLVGFGVYVGFDLALAGRSDKAFSTIGRLQIPGVRLQAAEPQAVHPMPPPRLAGFLAPEIAEGLVAVRDAADRSVIVLRGDGLFESGSATVIDRYQPTLARVAAALASVPGAVVVAGYTDNVPVHSARFPSNWDLSVERARAVAGILAARLGDAARVRAEGRGATDPVAPNDSAANRARNRRVEITLLAAPPKLAASGEGMGGATGKATEGGAQ
;
A
#
# COMPACT_ATOMS: atom_id res chain seq x y z
N MET A 1 -16.08 73.95 2.78
CA MET A 1 -14.93 73.18 2.24
C MET A 1 -14.56 72.10 3.26
N ASN A 2 -14.80 70.84 2.91
CA ASN A 2 -14.16 69.62 3.46
C ASN A 2 -12.72 69.52 2.89
N PRO A 3 -11.81 68.55 3.22
CA PRO A 3 -12.01 67.25 3.89
C PRO A 3 -10.95 66.82 4.97
N LEU A 4 -11.34 65.98 5.96
CA LEU A 4 -11.11 64.52 6.18
C LEU A 4 -9.69 64.06 6.60
N ASN A 5 -9.55 63.48 7.80
CA ASN A 5 -9.30 62.03 7.97
C ASN A 5 -9.36 61.59 9.46
N GLY A 6 -10.31 60.71 9.78
CA GLY A 6 -10.37 59.90 10.99
C GLY A 6 -10.47 58.41 10.59
N PRO A 7 -10.13 57.45 11.47
CA PRO A 7 -9.94 56.06 11.09
C PRO A 7 -11.23 55.28 10.81
N PHE A 8 -11.06 54.25 9.98
CA PHE A 8 -12.02 53.45 9.21
C PHE A 8 -13.12 52.68 10.00
N PRO A 9 -14.23 52.25 9.34
CA PRO A 9 -15.42 51.69 9.99
C PRO A 9 -15.44 50.17 10.20
N ALA A 10 -14.40 49.41 9.80
CA ALA A 10 -14.46 47.95 9.74
C ALA A 10 -14.34 47.22 11.10
N GLN A 11 -13.96 47.90 12.19
CA GLN A 11 -13.78 47.26 13.50
C GLN A 11 -15.04 47.28 14.39
N ARG A 12 -16.05 48.11 14.08
CA ARG A 12 -17.27 48.25 14.92
C ARG A 12 -18.42 47.32 14.52
N GLU A 13 -18.33 46.63 13.38
CA GLU A 13 -19.34 45.66 12.94
C GLU A 13 -19.05 44.23 13.45
N ALA A 14 -17.77 43.84 13.55
CA ALA A 14 -17.39 42.52 14.09
C ALA A 14 -17.72 42.34 15.58
N GLU A 15 -17.63 43.40 16.39
CA GLU A 15 -18.01 43.37 17.81
C GLU A 15 -19.54 43.31 18.04
N ARG A 16 -20.35 43.75 17.07
CA ARG A 16 -21.82 43.72 17.16
C ARG A 16 -22.42 42.37 16.77
N GLU A 17 -21.74 41.56 15.96
CA GLU A 17 -22.17 40.19 15.64
C GLU A 17 -21.82 39.18 16.76
N ALA A 18 -20.68 39.35 17.44
CA ALA A 18 -20.29 38.48 18.57
C ALA A 18 -21.23 38.62 19.79
N ALA A 19 -21.86 39.78 19.98
CA ALA A 19 -22.80 40.03 21.09
C ALA A 19 -24.24 39.53 20.82
N ARG A 20 -24.58 39.11 19.59
CA ARG A 20 -25.92 38.55 19.26
C ARG A 20 -26.02 37.04 19.40
N ALA A 21 -24.92 36.31 19.52
CA ALA A 21 -24.91 34.85 19.60
C ALA A 21 -25.04 34.28 21.04
N THR A 22 -24.98 35.12 22.08
CA THR A 22 -24.94 34.70 23.50
C THR A 22 -26.23 34.98 24.29
N ALA A 23 -27.31 35.37 23.60
CA ALA A 23 -28.56 35.77 24.25
C ALA A 23 -29.78 34.96 23.78
N HIS A 24 -29.69 33.64 23.77
CA HIS A 24 -30.87 32.77 23.85
C HIS A 24 -30.47 31.39 24.40
N THR A 25 -30.82 31.13 25.65
CA THR A 25 -31.43 29.87 26.17
C THR A 25 -31.13 29.74 27.65
N SER A 26 -32.00 30.30 28.49
CA SER A 26 -32.19 29.87 29.88
C SER A 26 -33.59 30.25 30.36
N ALA A 27 -34.20 29.32 31.09
CA ALA A 27 -35.48 29.36 31.83
C ALA A 27 -36.78 29.15 31.01
N ARG A 28 -37.79 28.35 31.41
CA ARG A 28 -38.04 27.44 32.55
C ARG A 28 -39.46 26.83 32.41
N ALA A 29 -39.59 25.48 32.50
CA ALA A 29 -40.74 24.65 33.00
C ALA A 29 -42.19 24.91 32.45
N PRO A 30 -43.27 24.13 32.79
CA PRO A 30 -43.42 22.89 33.58
C PRO A 30 -44.31 21.76 32.95
N GLY A 31 -44.28 20.56 33.56
CA GLY A 31 -45.48 19.80 33.97
C GLY A 31 -46.30 18.93 32.98
N HIS A 32 -46.64 17.73 33.46
CA HIS A 32 -47.80 16.85 33.16
C HIS A 32 -47.67 15.67 32.16
N ALA A 33 -47.82 14.47 32.78
CA ALA A 33 -48.75 13.38 32.44
C ALA A 33 -48.45 12.39 31.30
N ALA A 34 -47.99 11.20 31.72
CA ALA A 34 -48.60 9.86 31.55
C ALA A 34 -49.07 9.34 30.18
N LEU A 35 -48.51 8.18 29.75
CA LEU A 35 -49.19 6.89 29.47
C LEU A 35 -48.11 5.83 29.09
N MET A 36 -47.82 4.82 29.91
CA MET A 36 -48.32 3.43 29.92
C MET A 36 -48.02 2.54 28.70
N ALA A 37 -47.22 1.48 28.92
CA ALA A 37 -47.52 0.04 28.68
C ALA A 37 -46.27 -0.80 29.10
N ALA A 38 -46.30 -1.51 30.24
CA ALA A 38 -46.64 -2.95 30.42
C ALA A 38 -45.52 -3.89 29.89
N HIS A 39 -44.87 -4.76 30.67
CA HIS A 39 -45.38 -5.80 31.60
C HIS A 39 -44.32 -6.23 32.67
N PRO A 40 -44.75 -6.98 33.71
CA PRO A 40 -44.02 -7.25 34.96
C PRO A 40 -43.41 -8.66 35.06
N ASP A 41 -42.45 -8.87 35.98
CA ASP A 41 -42.61 -9.78 37.13
C ASP A 41 -41.29 -10.04 37.89
N LEU A 42 -41.50 -10.32 39.18
CA LEU A 42 -40.63 -10.95 40.19
C LEU A 42 -39.78 -10.07 41.12
N ALA A 43 -40.31 -10.04 42.34
CA ALA A 43 -39.90 -9.38 43.55
C ALA A 43 -38.79 -10.12 44.34
N CYS A 44 -38.41 -9.45 45.44
CA CYS A 44 -37.89 -9.98 46.71
C CYS A 44 -36.37 -10.18 46.83
N ALA A 45 -35.69 -9.29 47.55
CA ALA A 45 -35.37 -9.49 48.97
C ALA A 45 -34.49 -8.35 49.50
N THR A 46 -34.89 -7.84 50.66
CA THR A 46 -34.25 -6.81 51.47
C THR A 46 -33.06 -7.35 52.28
N GLY A 47 -32.01 -6.54 52.39
CA GLY A 47 -31.20 -6.35 53.61
C GLY A 47 -30.16 -7.43 53.96
N ASN A 48 -28.88 -7.07 53.92
CA ASN A 48 -28.10 -6.98 55.16
C ASN A 48 -26.80 -6.21 54.96
N GLU A 49 -26.48 -5.36 55.94
CA GLU A 49 -25.16 -4.81 56.20
C GLU A 49 -24.14 -5.94 56.41
N THR A 50 -22.95 -5.78 55.82
CA THR A 50 -21.67 -6.34 56.29
C THR A 50 -20.59 -5.56 55.54
N GLN A 51 -19.96 -4.58 56.18
CA GLN A 51 -18.74 -4.74 56.99
C GLN A 51 -17.49 -4.58 56.14
N HIS A 52 -16.62 -3.68 56.60
CA HIS A 52 -15.30 -3.34 56.09
C HIS A 52 -14.55 -4.52 55.45
N ALA A 53 -14.14 -4.35 54.19
CA ALA A 53 -13.17 -5.21 53.55
C ALA A 53 -11.93 -4.38 53.15
N ASP A 54 -10.91 -4.51 53.98
CA ASP A 54 -9.47 -4.50 53.69
C ASP A 54 -8.99 -3.77 52.43
N ALA A 55 -8.49 -2.54 52.62
CA ALA A 55 -7.43 -2.00 51.79
C ALA A 55 -6.09 -2.60 52.25
N SER A 56 -5.74 -3.78 51.72
CA SER A 56 -4.38 -4.32 51.87
C SER A 56 -3.36 -3.49 51.06
N PRO A 57 -2.19 -3.12 51.64
CA PRO A 57 -1.19 -2.24 51.00
C PRO A 57 -0.24 -3.00 50.05
N GLY A 58 -0.78 -3.88 49.20
CA GLY A 58 0.01 -4.89 48.47
C GLY A 58 0.17 -4.67 46.95
N GLY A 59 -0.34 -3.57 46.37
CA GLY A 59 -0.40 -3.37 44.92
C GLY A 59 0.72 -2.53 44.30
N ASP A 60 1.38 -1.68 45.08
CA ASP A 60 1.86 -0.39 44.55
C ASP A 60 3.35 -0.32 44.20
N ALA A 61 4.16 -1.32 44.59
CA ALA A 61 5.59 -1.38 44.29
C ALA A 61 5.93 -1.77 42.83
N ARG A 62 4.92 -2.09 41.99
CA ARG A 62 5.13 -2.62 40.63
C ARG A 62 5.38 -1.54 39.57
N TRP A 63 5.03 -0.28 39.82
CA TRP A 63 5.12 0.78 38.80
C TRP A 63 6.50 1.45 38.74
N PHE A 64 7.27 1.40 39.85
CA PHE A 64 8.63 1.94 39.91
C PHE A 64 9.61 0.94 40.55
N PRO A 65 9.92 -0.19 39.88
CA PRO A 65 10.93 -1.13 40.37
C PRO A 65 12.32 -0.48 40.27
N GLY A 66 12.78 0.14 41.37
CA GLY A 66 14.13 0.74 41.42
C GLY A 66 14.35 1.81 42.49
N ALA A 67 13.29 2.43 43.02
CA ALA A 67 13.43 3.49 44.03
C ALA A 67 14.16 3.02 45.30
N ALA A 68 13.90 1.79 45.75
CA ALA A 68 14.54 1.23 46.94
C ALA A 68 16.01 0.80 46.71
N ALA A 69 16.39 0.43 45.48
CA ALA A 69 17.73 -0.09 45.18
C ALA A 69 18.77 1.02 44.93
N ALA A 70 18.35 2.24 44.58
CA ALA A 70 19.24 3.39 44.36
C ALA A 70 19.85 3.96 45.66
N SER A 71 19.38 3.50 46.83
CA SER A 71 19.78 4.02 48.15
C SER A 71 21.22 3.68 48.57
N ALA A 72 21.85 2.67 47.95
CA ALA A 72 23.12 2.12 48.44
C ALA A 72 24.39 2.54 47.68
N ALA A 73 24.29 3.35 46.61
CA ALA A 73 25.47 3.77 45.84
C ALA A 73 26.14 4.99 46.50
N SER A 74 27.06 4.72 47.43
CA SER A 74 27.91 5.68 48.11
C SER A 74 28.76 6.52 47.14
N ALA A 75 28.41 7.80 47.02
CA ALA A 75 29.22 9.01 47.30
C ALA A 75 30.77 9.04 47.12
N GLU A 76 31.42 8.18 46.35
CA GLU A 76 32.86 8.35 46.07
C GLU A 76 33.07 9.02 44.70
N GLY A 77 33.32 10.33 44.72
CA GLY A 77 33.77 11.15 43.56
C GLY A 77 32.72 12.07 42.92
N GLY A 78 31.47 12.04 43.38
CA GLY A 78 30.35 12.78 42.79
C GLY A 78 29.89 14.02 43.55
N ASN A 79 28.97 14.78 42.96
CA ASN A 79 28.29 15.89 43.64
C ASN A 79 27.27 15.37 44.67
N PRO A 80 27.36 15.81 45.94
CA PRO A 80 26.54 15.29 47.03
C PRO A 80 25.04 15.57 46.87
N LEU A 81 24.68 16.73 46.31
CA LEU A 81 23.27 17.08 46.06
C LEU A 81 22.66 16.21 44.96
N VAL A 82 23.40 15.97 43.88
CA VAL A 82 22.95 15.10 42.79
C VAL A 82 22.84 13.65 43.25
N ALA A 83 23.82 13.16 44.03
CA ALA A 83 23.77 11.82 44.61
C ALA A 83 22.55 11.65 45.52
N ALA A 84 22.27 12.63 46.39
CA ALA A 84 21.08 12.61 47.24
C ALA A 84 19.76 12.67 46.45
N ALA A 85 19.74 13.38 45.31
CA ALA A 85 18.54 13.58 44.48
C ALA A 85 18.31 12.47 43.44
N ASN A 86 19.21 11.49 43.32
CA ASN A 86 19.20 10.51 42.23
C ASN A 86 17.86 9.77 42.08
N ALA A 87 17.23 9.38 43.20
CA ALA A 87 15.91 8.75 43.18
C ALA A 87 14.84 9.65 42.53
N LEU A 88 14.81 10.93 42.88
CA LEU A 88 13.87 11.91 42.31
C LEU A 88 14.17 12.21 40.84
N LEU A 89 15.44 12.34 40.47
CA LEU A 89 15.86 12.59 39.09
C LEU A 89 15.46 11.44 38.16
N ASN A 90 15.60 10.18 38.60
CA ASN A 90 15.20 9.02 37.81
C ASN A 90 13.68 8.91 37.63
N LEU A 91 12.88 9.44 38.55
CA LEU A 91 11.43 9.47 38.43
C LEU A 91 10.95 10.51 37.42
N ILE A 92 11.71 11.59 37.16
CA ILE A 92 11.30 12.66 36.24
C ILE A 92 10.94 12.10 34.83
N PRO A 93 11.82 11.38 34.11
CA PRO A 93 11.46 10.82 32.81
C PRO A 93 10.33 9.79 32.90
N GLN A 94 10.34 8.95 33.95
CA GLN A 94 9.35 7.90 34.12
C GLN A 94 7.93 8.47 34.26
N ILE A 95 7.78 9.56 35.02
CA ILE A 95 6.52 10.30 35.14
C ILE A 95 6.09 10.84 33.78
N ARG A 96 6.99 11.52 33.03
CA ARG A 96 6.66 12.12 31.72
C ARG A 96 6.14 11.09 30.71
N TYR A 97 6.70 9.88 30.70
CA TYR A 97 6.29 8.81 29.79
C TYR A 97 5.11 7.97 30.31
N THR A 98 4.61 8.26 31.51
CA THR A 98 3.44 7.58 32.07
C THR A 98 2.16 8.18 31.50
N VAL A 99 1.55 7.50 30.52
CA VAL A 99 0.30 7.94 29.87
C VAL A 99 -0.91 7.80 30.80
N HIS A 100 -0.90 6.80 31.69
CA HIS A 100 -1.98 6.53 32.63
C HIS A 100 -1.41 6.14 34.00
N HIS A 101 -1.91 6.73 35.07
CA HIS A 101 -1.52 6.39 36.44
C HIS A 101 -2.78 6.09 37.27
N PRO A 102 -2.90 4.91 37.90
CA PRO A 102 -4.13 4.50 38.57
C PRO A 102 -4.43 5.32 39.84
N ASN A 103 -3.40 5.84 40.51
CA ASN A 103 -3.57 6.67 41.71
C ASN A 103 -2.53 7.82 41.75
N PRO A 104 -2.80 8.97 41.12
CA PRO A 104 -1.90 10.13 41.17
C PRO A 104 -1.66 10.67 42.59
N GLY A 105 -2.64 10.52 43.50
CA GLY A 105 -2.51 10.95 44.89
C GLY A 105 -1.43 10.20 45.65
N TRP A 106 -1.36 8.87 45.49
CA TRP A 106 -0.29 8.05 46.05
C TRP A 106 1.09 8.43 45.51
N LEU A 107 1.21 8.65 44.20
CA LEU A 107 2.48 9.07 43.57
C LEU A 107 2.98 10.38 44.19
N ARG A 108 2.09 11.34 44.40
CA ARG A 108 2.43 12.60 45.05
C ARG A 108 2.93 12.39 46.48
N GLU A 109 2.25 11.55 47.28
CA GLU A 109 2.68 11.23 48.64
C GLU A 109 4.04 10.52 48.65
N HIS A 110 4.27 9.62 47.71
CA HIS A 110 5.55 8.96 47.49
C HIS A 110 6.66 9.97 47.17
N LEU A 111 6.45 10.87 46.20
CA LEU A 111 7.40 11.93 45.87
C LEU A 111 7.65 12.88 47.04
N ALA A 112 6.62 13.24 47.81
CA ALA A 112 6.77 14.06 49.01
C ALA A 112 7.63 13.36 50.07
N ASN A 113 7.49 12.04 50.23
CA ASN A 113 8.35 11.26 51.12
C ASN A 113 9.79 11.19 50.59
N GLU A 114 9.99 10.98 49.29
CA GLU A 114 11.32 10.98 48.66
C GLU A 114 12.02 12.34 48.74
N ILE A 115 11.27 13.45 48.67
CA ILE A 115 11.80 14.81 48.90
C ILE A 115 12.31 14.95 50.35
N ARG A 116 11.57 14.46 51.34
CA ARG A 116 12.03 14.48 52.75
C ARG A 116 13.29 13.63 52.93
N GLN A 117 13.33 12.44 52.33
CA GLN A 117 14.52 11.59 52.34
C GLN A 117 15.70 12.24 51.60
N PHE A 118 15.46 12.99 50.52
CA PHE A 118 16.48 13.77 49.84
C PHE A 118 17.09 14.82 50.80
N GLU A 119 16.29 15.56 51.56
CA GLU A 119 16.80 16.55 52.51
C GLU A 119 17.69 15.92 53.58
N GLU A 120 17.30 14.75 54.10
CA GLU A 120 18.08 14.02 55.09
C GLU A 120 19.42 13.54 54.50
N ARG A 121 19.40 12.96 53.30
CA ARG A 121 20.61 12.53 52.56
C ARG A 121 21.53 13.71 52.22
N ALA A 122 20.97 14.83 51.77
CA ALA A 122 21.76 16.02 51.44
C ALA A 122 22.40 16.63 52.69
N ARG A 123 21.67 16.64 53.82
CA ARG A 123 22.19 17.11 55.11
C ARG A 123 23.31 16.21 55.62
N SER A 124 23.16 14.88 55.54
CA SER A 124 24.21 13.95 55.97
C SER A 124 25.46 14.02 55.06
N ALA A 125 25.28 14.38 53.78
CA ALA A 125 26.37 14.63 52.84
C ALA A 125 27.02 16.03 52.99
N GLY A 126 26.61 16.83 53.98
CA GLY A 126 27.24 18.11 54.32
C GLY A 126 26.76 19.32 53.51
N ALA A 127 25.65 19.23 52.77
CA ALA A 127 25.09 20.36 52.05
C ALA A 127 24.52 21.43 53.01
N SER A 128 24.65 22.71 52.64
CA SER A 128 24.13 23.80 53.48
C SER A 128 22.58 23.83 53.48
N PRO A 129 21.93 24.35 54.53
CA PRO A 129 20.47 24.47 54.56
C PRO A 129 19.90 25.30 53.41
N GLU A 130 20.64 26.34 52.98
CA GLU A 130 20.27 27.16 51.82
C GLU A 130 20.32 26.35 50.52
N GLN A 131 21.35 25.54 50.34
CA GLN A 131 21.47 24.65 49.18
C GLN A 131 20.36 23.60 49.16
N ILE A 132 20.04 23.00 50.30
CA ILE A 132 18.96 22.02 50.42
C ILE A 132 17.61 22.65 50.07
N GLY A 133 17.32 23.86 50.59
CA GLY A 133 16.08 24.57 50.29
C GLY A 133 15.94 24.94 48.82
N ALA A 134 17.02 25.42 48.20
CA ALA A 134 17.07 25.74 46.78
C ALA A 134 16.91 24.49 45.89
N ALA A 135 17.62 23.40 46.22
CA ALA A 135 17.53 22.13 45.51
C ALA A 135 16.12 21.53 45.59
N ARG A 136 15.52 21.53 46.78
CA ARG A 136 14.14 21.06 46.99
C ARG A 136 13.15 21.83 46.13
N TYR A 137 13.25 23.16 46.10
CA TYR A 137 12.40 24.01 45.28
C TYR A 137 12.47 23.61 43.80
N CYS A 138 13.70 23.47 43.28
CA CYS A 138 13.95 23.09 41.88
C CYS A 138 13.44 21.68 41.56
N LEU A 139 13.62 20.72 42.46
CA LEU A 139 13.15 19.34 42.29
C LEU A 139 11.61 19.28 42.30
N CYS A 140 10.95 19.94 43.24
CA CYS A 140 9.48 20.04 43.26
C CYS A 140 8.97 20.63 41.95
N THR A 141 9.56 21.74 41.50
CA THR A 141 9.16 22.42 40.25
C THR A 141 9.32 21.50 39.05
N ALA A 142 10.43 20.76 38.95
CA ALA A 142 10.68 19.87 37.83
C ALA A 142 9.77 18.63 37.81
N LEU A 143 9.48 18.06 38.99
CA LEU A 143 8.57 16.92 39.14
C LEU A 143 7.11 17.31 38.87
N ASP A 144 6.69 18.48 39.36
CA ASP A 144 5.34 19.00 39.11
C ASP A 144 5.13 19.30 37.63
N GLU A 145 6.13 19.86 36.94
CA GLU A 145 6.05 20.05 35.49
C GLU A 145 6.02 18.70 34.74
N ALA A 146 6.82 17.73 35.14
CA ALA A 146 6.81 16.40 34.55
C ALA A 146 5.43 15.75 34.65
N ALA A 147 4.76 15.86 35.80
CA ALA A 147 3.40 15.38 36.01
C ALA A 147 2.37 16.21 35.21
N ALA A 148 2.47 17.54 35.22
CA ALA A 148 1.54 18.44 34.53
C ALA A 148 1.54 18.26 32.99
N LEU A 149 2.64 17.75 32.43
CA LEU A 149 2.75 17.43 31.00
C LEU A 149 2.10 16.10 30.61
N THR A 150 1.66 15.30 31.58
CA THR A 150 0.93 14.04 31.34
C THR A 150 -0.58 14.28 31.17
N PRO A 151 -1.31 13.36 30.50
CA PRO A 151 -2.77 13.47 30.37
C PRO A 151 -3.52 13.50 31.71
N TRP A 152 -2.98 12.90 32.77
CA TRP A 152 -3.62 12.79 34.07
C TRP A 152 -3.23 13.91 35.05
N GLY A 153 -2.12 14.62 34.82
CA GLY A 153 -1.66 15.69 35.71
C GLY A 153 -2.40 17.02 35.54
N GLY A 154 -2.92 17.31 34.35
CA GLY A 154 -3.56 18.60 34.03
C GLY A 154 -5.03 18.74 34.46
N THR A 155 -5.75 17.63 34.61
CA THR A 155 -7.22 17.64 34.81
C THR A 155 -7.68 17.19 36.21
N GLY A 156 -6.75 17.00 37.15
CA GLY A 156 -7.06 16.39 38.46
C GLY A 156 -6.41 17.09 39.67
N ASP A 157 -6.49 16.41 40.82
CA ASP A 157 -6.03 16.85 42.16
C ASP A 157 -4.56 17.28 42.23
N TRP A 158 -3.74 16.90 41.24
CA TRP A 158 -2.32 17.25 41.19
C TRP A 158 -2.09 18.76 41.10
N SER A 159 -2.84 19.46 40.25
CA SER A 159 -2.70 20.91 40.07
C SER A 159 -3.05 21.70 41.34
N ALA A 160 -4.03 21.24 42.10
CA ALA A 160 -4.47 21.86 43.35
C ALA A 160 -3.52 21.56 44.53
N ASN A 161 -2.89 20.38 44.54
CA ASN A 161 -2.05 19.90 45.63
C ASN A 161 -0.62 19.58 45.17
N SER A 162 -0.03 20.39 44.28
CA SER A 162 1.31 20.13 43.74
C SER A 162 2.39 20.07 44.83
N LEU A 163 3.54 19.46 44.52
CA LEU A 163 4.67 19.37 45.46
C LEU A 163 5.18 20.76 45.84
N LEU A 164 5.23 21.68 44.89
CA LEU A 164 5.65 23.05 45.12
C LEU A 164 4.70 23.80 46.06
N VAL A 165 3.39 23.58 45.93
CA VAL A 165 2.41 24.13 46.89
C VAL A 165 2.62 23.51 48.27
N ALA A 166 2.83 22.19 48.36
CA ALA A 166 2.97 21.49 49.62
C ALA A 166 4.23 21.89 50.42
N PHE A 167 5.36 22.12 49.75
CA PHE A 167 6.65 22.40 50.41
C PHE A 167 7.02 23.89 50.45
N HIS A 168 6.53 24.69 49.51
CA HIS A 168 6.93 26.08 49.35
C HIS A 168 5.74 27.06 49.30
N ASN A 169 4.49 26.57 49.36
CA ASN A 169 3.28 27.38 49.27
C ASN A 169 3.23 28.26 48.01
N GLU A 170 3.74 27.74 46.89
CA GLU A 170 3.79 28.41 45.59
C GLU A 170 3.20 27.52 44.49
N THR A 171 2.45 28.12 43.57
CA THR A 171 1.78 27.39 42.47
C THR A 171 2.52 27.46 41.13
N TRP A 172 3.50 28.37 40.99
CA TRP A 172 4.21 28.59 39.73
C TRP A 172 5.71 28.81 39.97
N GLY A 173 6.50 27.75 39.80
CA GLY A 173 7.97 27.79 40.00
C GLY A 173 8.79 27.94 38.72
N GLY A 174 8.14 27.88 37.55
CA GLY A 174 8.82 27.83 36.25
C GLY A 174 9.66 29.06 35.90
N GLU A 175 9.38 30.22 36.50
CA GLU A 175 10.20 31.43 36.34
C GLU A 175 11.29 31.53 37.42
N LYS A 176 10.90 31.36 38.69
CA LYS A 176 11.82 31.39 39.84
C LYS A 176 12.96 30.38 39.75
N PHE A 177 12.74 29.22 39.12
CA PHE A 177 13.80 28.27 38.79
C PHE A 177 14.94 28.96 38.01
N PHE A 178 14.61 29.74 36.98
CA PHE A 178 15.60 30.40 36.14
C PHE A 178 16.15 31.68 36.79
N GLU A 179 15.38 32.37 37.63
CA GLU A 179 15.91 33.45 38.48
C GLU A 179 16.98 32.94 39.44
N LEU A 180 16.71 31.80 40.09
CA LEU A 180 17.67 31.12 40.94
C LEU A 180 18.89 30.67 40.13
N LEU A 181 18.68 30.02 38.98
CA LEU A 181 19.78 29.62 38.09
C LEU A 181 20.67 30.81 37.73
N ASN A 182 20.09 31.93 37.32
CA ASN A 182 20.83 33.14 36.98
C ASN A 182 21.61 33.71 38.17
N ARG A 183 21.04 33.66 39.38
CA ARG A 183 21.74 34.06 40.61
C ARG A 183 22.93 33.14 40.90
N LEU A 184 22.75 31.82 40.81
CA LEU A 184 23.80 30.83 41.07
C LEU A 184 24.94 30.93 40.05
N MET A 185 24.61 31.25 38.79
CA MET A 185 25.59 31.48 37.72
C MET A 185 26.52 32.67 37.97
N GLN A 186 26.19 33.58 38.89
CA GLN A 186 27.09 34.68 39.29
C GLN A 186 28.25 34.20 40.19
N GLN A 187 28.08 33.07 40.88
CA GLN A 187 29.08 32.49 41.79
C GLN A 187 29.25 30.99 41.53
N PRO A 188 29.69 30.59 40.32
CA PRO A 188 29.62 29.20 39.89
C PRO A 188 30.57 28.27 40.64
N ARG A 189 31.66 28.81 41.21
CA ARG A 189 32.60 28.06 42.06
C ARG A 189 31.99 27.61 43.39
N GLU A 190 31.24 28.50 44.04
CA GLU A 190 30.60 28.23 45.33
C GLU A 190 29.33 27.41 45.16
N GLN A 191 28.62 27.62 44.05
CA GLN A 191 27.30 27.03 43.78
C GLN A 191 27.35 25.83 42.82
N LEU A 192 28.54 25.27 42.56
CA LEU A 192 28.75 24.19 41.59
C LEU A 192 27.78 23.02 41.79
N ASN A 193 27.58 22.60 43.05
CA ASN A 193 26.72 21.47 43.36
C ASN A 193 25.26 21.70 42.96
N LEU A 194 24.73 22.91 43.15
CA LEU A 194 23.38 23.27 42.73
C LEU A 194 23.29 23.43 41.21
N LEU A 195 24.28 24.08 40.59
CA LEU A 195 24.30 24.28 39.14
C LEU A 195 24.24 22.95 38.39
N GLU A 196 24.99 21.95 38.84
CA GLU A 196 24.92 20.58 38.31
C GLU A 196 23.55 19.94 38.50
N LEU A 197 22.93 20.06 39.68
CA LEU A 197 21.58 19.54 39.92
C LEU A 197 20.55 20.17 38.96
N LEU A 198 20.59 21.50 38.82
CA LEU A 198 19.70 22.22 37.91
C LEU A 198 19.98 21.84 36.45
N TYR A 199 21.24 21.63 36.07
CA TYR A 199 21.61 21.12 34.75
C TYR A 199 20.97 19.75 34.49
N TYR A 200 21.01 18.83 35.44
CA TYR A 200 20.32 17.54 35.30
C TYR A 200 18.82 17.70 35.12
N CYS A 201 18.15 18.58 35.88
CA CYS A 201 16.73 18.87 35.68
C CYS A 201 16.42 19.33 34.24
N LEU A 202 17.25 20.23 33.69
CA LEU A 202 17.11 20.73 32.32
C LEU A 202 17.33 19.62 31.27
N VAL A 203 18.36 18.80 31.44
CA VAL A 203 18.64 17.67 30.52
C VAL A 203 17.54 16.61 30.57
N LEU A 204 16.93 16.39 31.73
CA LEU A 204 15.80 15.48 31.92
C LEU A 204 14.47 16.07 31.41
N GLY A 205 14.49 17.23 30.74
CA GLY A 205 13.37 17.80 30.01
C GLY A 205 12.56 18.85 30.76
N PHE A 206 13.12 19.50 31.77
CA PHE A 206 12.49 20.67 32.38
C PHE A 206 12.58 21.89 31.45
N GLU A 207 11.45 22.52 31.14
CA GLU A 207 11.34 23.67 30.23
C GLU A 207 10.96 24.96 30.99
N GLY A 208 10.11 24.87 32.01
CA GLY A 208 9.61 26.01 32.78
C GLY A 208 9.03 27.11 31.88
N ARG A 209 9.44 28.36 32.14
CA ARG A 209 8.96 29.53 31.36
C ARG A 209 9.27 29.46 29.86
N TYR A 210 10.26 28.68 29.42
CA TYR A 210 10.64 28.60 28.00
C TYR A 210 9.64 27.83 27.14
N ARG A 211 8.72 27.08 27.76
CA ARG A 211 7.66 26.34 27.06
C ARG A 211 6.68 27.26 26.31
N VAL A 212 6.43 28.45 26.85
CA VAL A 212 5.43 29.40 26.32
C VAL A 212 6.02 30.53 25.48
N LEU A 213 7.36 30.63 25.42
CA LEU A 213 8.05 31.68 24.68
C LEU A 213 8.22 31.31 23.21
N ASP A 214 8.09 32.31 22.34
CA ASP A 214 8.48 32.18 20.94
C ASP A 214 9.98 31.89 20.85
N ASN A 215 10.36 30.86 20.08
CA ASN A 215 11.73 30.35 20.02
C ASN A 215 12.32 29.89 21.38
N GLY A 216 11.47 29.56 22.37
CA GLY A 216 11.92 29.23 23.72
C GLY A 216 12.80 27.98 23.80
N ARG A 217 12.56 26.95 22.97
CA ARG A 217 13.39 25.73 22.94
C ARG A 217 14.84 26.00 22.55
N ALA A 218 15.07 26.84 21.53
CA ALA A 218 16.43 27.20 21.12
C ALA A 218 17.14 27.98 22.24
N GLN A 219 16.46 28.92 22.90
CA GLN A 219 17.01 29.64 24.04
C GLN A 219 17.34 28.72 25.22
N LEU A 220 16.50 27.71 25.48
CA LEU A 220 16.73 26.71 26.52
C LEU A 220 17.95 25.84 26.18
N ASP A 221 18.11 25.44 24.93
CA ASP A 221 19.29 24.69 24.48
C ASP A 221 20.57 25.52 24.58
N ASP A 222 20.55 26.80 24.20
CA ASP A 222 21.69 27.71 24.38
C ASP A 222 22.07 27.87 25.86
N LEU A 223 21.06 27.99 26.74
CA LEU A 223 21.25 28.04 28.18
C LEU A 223 21.87 26.74 28.72
N ARG A 224 21.40 25.57 28.26
CA ARG A 224 21.98 24.26 28.64
C ARG A 224 23.44 24.14 28.25
N HIS A 225 23.82 24.57 27.03
CA HIS A 225 25.21 24.55 26.58
C HIS A 225 26.08 25.54 27.37
N THR A 226 25.55 26.70 27.74
CA THR A 226 26.27 27.70 28.53
C THR A 226 26.48 27.23 29.97
N LEU A 227 25.45 26.64 30.58
CA LEU A 227 25.54 26.03 31.90
C LEU A 227 26.54 24.87 31.93
N ALA A 228 26.49 23.97 30.93
CA ALA A 228 27.42 22.84 30.82
C ALA A 228 28.88 23.30 30.70
N ARG A 229 29.14 24.34 29.90
CA ARG A 229 30.48 24.94 29.80
C ARG A 229 30.94 25.53 31.13
N THR A 230 30.07 26.30 31.78
CA THR A 230 30.39 26.93 33.08
C THR A 230 30.72 25.88 34.16
N ILE A 231 29.94 24.80 34.22
CA ILE A 231 30.19 23.67 35.13
C ILE A 231 31.54 23.02 34.81
N ARG A 232 31.83 22.76 33.53
CA ARG A 232 33.10 22.16 33.09
C ARG A 232 34.29 23.05 33.43
N ASP A 233 34.18 24.35 33.17
CA ASP A 233 35.25 25.32 33.42
C ASP A 233 35.58 25.42 34.92
N VAL A 234 34.59 25.20 35.80
CA VAL A 234 34.78 25.24 37.26
C VAL A 234 35.28 23.90 37.82
N ARG A 235 34.70 22.77 37.40
CA ARG A 235 35.08 21.44 37.88
C ARG A 235 36.46 21.01 37.37
N GLY A 236 36.88 21.57 36.23
CA GLY A 236 38.09 21.18 35.50
C GLY A 236 37.79 20.11 34.45
N ASP A 237 38.76 19.87 33.58
CA ASP A 237 38.67 18.75 32.64
C ASP A 237 38.66 17.44 33.42
N TYR A 238 37.77 16.52 33.03
CA TYR A 238 37.81 15.14 33.48
C TYR A 238 39.22 14.59 33.23
N ASP A 239 39.72 13.75 34.15
CA ASP A 239 41.00 13.08 34.00
C ASP A 239 41.13 12.55 32.57
N ALA A 240 42.28 12.82 31.95
CA ALA A 240 42.62 12.35 30.62
C ALA A 240 42.19 10.90 30.50
N ALA A 241 41.39 10.61 29.48
CA ALA A 241 40.75 9.31 29.34
C ALA A 241 41.74 8.18 29.66
N LEU A 242 41.36 7.30 30.58
CA LEU A 242 42.23 6.26 31.15
C LEU A 242 42.89 5.38 30.09
N SER A 243 42.39 5.39 28.85
CA SER A 243 43.11 4.93 27.68
C SER A 243 43.11 5.98 26.56
N ALA A 244 44.26 6.12 25.88
CA ALA A 244 44.42 7.01 24.72
C ALA A 244 43.47 6.68 23.56
N HIS A 245 42.92 5.46 23.54
CA HIS A 245 41.95 4.95 22.58
C HIS A 245 40.67 4.47 23.27
N TRP A 246 40.22 5.11 24.36
CA TRP A 246 39.00 4.71 25.09
C TRP A 246 37.73 4.70 24.23
N ARG A 247 37.78 5.44 23.13
CA ARG A 247 36.93 5.18 21.98
C ARG A 247 37.52 3.98 21.27
N ASP A 248 37.27 2.78 21.80
CA ASP A 248 36.84 1.72 20.89
C ASP A 248 35.79 2.39 20.03
N GLU A 249 35.88 2.23 18.70
CA GLU A 249 34.81 2.65 17.80
C GLU A 249 33.53 2.39 18.55
N ILE A 250 32.87 3.46 19.03
CA ILE A 250 31.55 3.35 19.62
C ILE A 250 30.90 2.52 18.55
N ALA A 251 30.48 1.30 18.89
CA ALA A 251 29.60 0.56 18.03
C ALA A 251 28.46 1.55 17.90
N ARG A 252 28.56 2.39 16.86
CA ARG A 252 27.47 3.14 16.33
C ARG A 252 26.57 1.96 16.12
N GLU A 253 25.55 1.84 16.97
CA GLU A 253 24.31 1.30 16.48
C GLU A 253 24.06 2.19 15.30
N ASP A 254 24.62 1.79 14.14
CA ASP A 254 24.54 2.55 12.95
C ASP A 254 23.04 2.61 12.80
N PRO A 255 22.44 3.81 12.84
CA PRO A 255 21.06 3.95 12.49
C PRO A 255 21.04 3.84 10.96
N HIS A 256 21.57 2.75 10.41
CA HIS A 256 20.86 1.93 9.45
C HIS A 256 19.58 1.48 10.18
N ARG A 257 18.65 2.38 10.54
CA ARG A 257 17.64 2.85 9.58
C ARG A 257 17.53 1.77 8.51
N PHE A 258 16.47 1.01 8.65
CA PHE A 258 15.86 0.26 7.57
C PHE A 258 15.52 1.23 6.42
N ALA A 259 16.54 1.86 5.82
CA ALA A 259 16.46 2.60 4.60
C ALA A 259 16.44 1.49 3.57
N MET A 260 15.21 1.11 3.21
CA MET A 260 14.97 0.07 2.22
C MET A 260 15.87 0.38 1.02
N PRO A 261 16.85 -0.50 0.71
CA PRO A 261 17.89 -0.14 -0.24
C PRO A 261 17.23 0.26 -1.56
N LEU A 262 17.77 1.26 -2.26
CA LEU A 262 17.18 1.72 -3.53
C LEU A 262 17.04 0.58 -4.55
N TRP A 263 17.93 -0.42 -4.49
CA TRP A 263 17.81 -1.63 -5.31
C TRP A 263 16.58 -2.49 -4.92
N ALA A 264 16.19 -2.55 -3.64
CA ALA A 264 15.01 -3.28 -3.19
C ALA A 264 13.72 -2.54 -3.61
N CYS A 265 13.70 -1.21 -3.54
CA CYS A 265 12.62 -0.40 -4.09
C CYS A 265 12.51 -0.57 -5.61
N ALA A 266 13.64 -0.59 -6.33
CA ALA A 266 13.67 -0.85 -7.78
C ALA A 266 13.19 -2.27 -8.12
N ALA A 267 13.63 -3.28 -7.36
CA ALA A 267 13.19 -4.67 -7.54
C ALA A 267 11.68 -4.81 -7.29
N LEU A 268 11.15 -4.15 -6.26
CA LEU A 268 9.71 -4.12 -5.98
C LEU A 268 8.94 -3.41 -7.10
N ALA A 269 9.44 -2.29 -7.61
CA ALA A 269 8.82 -1.57 -8.72
C ALA A 269 8.77 -2.43 -10.01
N VAL A 270 9.86 -3.17 -10.31
CA VAL A 270 9.90 -4.13 -11.42
C VAL A 270 8.90 -5.26 -11.19
N LEU A 271 8.83 -5.81 -9.98
CA LEU A 271 7.91 -6.90 -9.64
C LEU A 271 6.44 -6.46 -9.76
N VAL A 272 6.11 -5.26 -9.27
CA VAL A 272 4.77 -4.67 -9.43
C VAL A 272 4.47 -4.40 -10.91
N GLY A 273 5.41 -3.82 -11.64
CA GLY A 273 5.27 -3.58 -13.08
C GLY A 273 5.04 -4.87 -13.87
N PHE A 274 5.78 -5.93 -13.56
CA PHE A 274 5.58 -7.26 -14.15
C PHE A 274 4.20 -7.83 -13.81
N GLY A 275 3.77 -7.73 -12.56
CA GLY A 275 2.44 -8.16 -12.14
C GLY A 275 1.31 -7.42 -12.87
N VAL A 276 1.44 -6.10 -13.03
CA VAL A 276 0.48 -5.28 -13.80
C VAL A 276 0.47 -5.67 -15.27
N TYR A 277 1.65 -5.88 -15.87
CA TYR A 277 1.77 -6.34 -17.26
C TYR A 277 1.07 -7.69 -17.46
N VAL A 278 1.37 -8.70 -16.63
CA VAL A 278 0.71 -10.02 -16.70
C VAL A 278 -0.80 -9.90 -16.49
N GLY A 279 -1.24 -9.06 -15.55
CA GLY A 279 -2.65 -8.80 -15.32
C GLY A 279 -3.35 -8.20 -16.55
N PHE A 280 -2.73 -7.23 -17.22
CA PHE A 280 -3.26 -6.66 -18.47
C PHE A 280 -3.24 -7.65 -19.64
N ASP A 281 -2.19 -8.46 -19.77
CA ASP A 281 -2.09 -9.48 -20.82
C ASP A 281 -3.22 -10.51 -20.69
N LEU A 282 -3.44 -11.06 -19.49
CA LEU A 282 -4.54 -11.99 -19.22
C LEU A 282 -5.91 -11.35 -19.44
N ALA A 283 -6.09 -10.10 -18.99
CA ALA A 283 -7.34 -9.37 -19.19
C ALA A 283 -7.61 -9.07 -20.67
N LEU A 284 -6.58 -8.74 -21.44
CA LEU A 284 -6.67 -8.49 -22.87
C LEU A 284 -6.99 -9.78 -23.61
N ALA A 285 -6.31 -10.89 -23.31
CA ALA A 285 -6.60 -12.20 -23.89
C ALA A 285 -8.07 -12.60 -23.71
N GLY A 286 -8.60 -12.49 -22.49
CA GLY A 286 -10.02 -12.79 -22.21
C GLY A 286 -10.99 -11.86 -22.96
N ARG A 287 -10.65 -10.57 -23.11
CA ARG A 287 -11.45 -9.61 -23.90
C ARG A 287 -11.39 -9.91 -25.40
N SER A 288 -10.23 -10.28 -25.91
CA SER A 288 -10.01 -10.65 -27.32
C SER A 288 -10.82 -11.90 -27.68
N ASP A 289 -10.76 -12.97 -26.89
CA ASP A 289 -11.56 -14.18 -27.12
C ASP A 289 -13.06 -13.86 -27.16
N LYS A 290 -13.54 -13.00 -26.25
CA LYS A 290 -14.95 -12.56 -26.26
C LYS A 290 -15.29 -11.77 -27.52
N ALA A 291 -14.46 -10.82 -27.94
CA ALA A 291 -14.68 -10.01 -29.12
C ALA A 291 -14.69 -10.86 -30.40
N PHE A 292 -13.69 -11.73 -30.59
CA PHE A 292 -13.60 -12.59 -31.76
C PHE A 292 -14.72 -13.63 -31.81
N SER A 293 -15.13 -14.20 -30.66
CA SER A 293 -16.30 -15.07 -30.62
C SER A 293 -17.60 -14.36 -31.00
N THR A 294 -17.70 -13.06 -30.72
CA THR A 294 -18.87 -12.24 -31.10
C THR A 294 -18.88 -11.99 -32.60
N ILE A 295 -17.73 -11.61 -33.18
CA ILE A 295 -17.57 -11.44 -34.63
C ILE A 295 -17.88 -12.74 -35.36
N GLY A 296 -17.38 -13.88 -34.87
CA GLY A 296 -17.63 -15.19 -35.46
C GLY A 296 -19.11 -15.59 -35.47
N ARG A 297 -19.92 -15.07 -34.53
CA ARG A 297 -21.38 -15.29 -34.49
C ARG A 297 -22.17 -14.37 -35.42
N LEU A 298 -21.56 -13.32 -35.98
CA LEU A 298 -22.24 -12.45 -36.92
C LEU A 298 -22.54 -13.23 -38.20
N GLN A 299 -23.82 -13.54 -38.41
CA GLN A 299 -24.29 -14.04 -39.69
C GLN A 299 -24.28 -12.86 -40.66
N ILE A 300 -23.34 -12.87 -41.62
CA ILE A 300 -23.38 -11.92 -42.73
C ILE A 300 -24.68 -12.23 -43.48
N PRO A 301 -25.61 -11.27 -43.62
CA PRO A 301 -26.80 -11.45 -44.43
C PRO A 301 -26.32 -11.86 -45.82
N GLY A 302 -26.68 -13.08 -46.24
CA GLY A 302 -26.31 -13.56 -47.56
C GLY A 302 -26.78 -12.54 -48.57
N VAL A 303 -25.84 -11.82 -49.19
CA VAL A 303 -26.16 -10.96 -50.34
C VAL A 303 -26.69 -11.93 -51.38
N ARG A 304 -28.02 -12.01 -51.52
CA ARG A 304 -28.65 -12.60 -52.68
C ARG A 304 -28.32 -11.68 -53.83
N LEU A 305 -27.14 -11.86 -54.41
CA LEU A 305 -26.96 -11.51 -55.81
C LEU A 305 -28.06 -12.27 -56.52
N GLN A 306 -28.99 -11.53 -57.11
CA GLN A 306 -30.07 -12.09 -57.90
C GLN A 306 -29.38 -12.89 -59.00
N ALA A 307 -29.35 -14.22 -58.82
CA ALA A 307 -28.74 -15.10 -59.78
C ALA A 307 -29.47 -14.83 -61.10
N ALA A 308 -28.75 -14.30 -62.08
CA ALA A 308 -29.19 -14.40 -63.46
C ALA A 308 -29.55 -15.86 -63.72
N GLU A 309 -30.64 -16.09 -64.46
CA GLU A 309 -31.12 -17.44 -64.79
C GLU A 309 -29.94 -18.37 -65.12
N PRO A 310 -29.96 -19.60 -64.60
CA PRO A 310 -28.82 -20.50 -64.73
C PRO A 310 -28.60 -20.78 -66.22
N GLN A 311 -27.63 -20.09 -66.82
CA GLN A 311 -26.96 -20.62 -67.99
C GLN A 311 -26.45 -22.00 -67.59
N ALA A 312 -26.74 -23.01 -68.42
CA ALA A 312 -26.28 -24.37 -68.22
C ALA A 312 -24.74 -24.41 -68.29
N VAL A 313 -24.09 -24.02 -67.20
CA VAL A 313 -22.69 -24.32 -66.97
C VAL A 313 -22.67 -25.82 -66.73
N HIS A 314 -22.00 -26.55 -67.62
CA HIS A 314 -21.73 -27.97 -67.43
C HIS A 314 -21.27 -28.20 -65.99
N PRO A 315 -21.87 -29.15 -65.24
CA PRO A 315 -21.46 -29.40 -63.86
C PRO A 315 -19.98 -29.76 -63.89
N MET A 316 -19.15 -28.84 -63.39
CA MET A 316 -17.75 -29.14 -63.13
C MET A 316 -17.76 -30.35 -62.19
N PRO A 317 -17.00 -31.42 -62.47
CA PRO A 317 -16.90 -32.53 -61.54
C PRO A 317 -16.52 -31.94 -60.18
N PRO A 318 -17.22 -32.28 -59.08
CA PRO A 318 -16.84 -31.78 -57.76
C PRO A 318 -15.35 -32.10 -57.57
N PRO A 319 -14.56 -31.24 -56.91
CA PRO A 319 -13.18 -31.60 -56.56
C PRO A 319 -13.22 -32.85 -55.68
N ARG A 320 -13.08 -34.04 -56.28
CA ARG A 320 -13.31 -35.35 -55.62
C ARG A 320 -12.08 -35.75 -54.82
N LEU A 321 -11.78 -34.99 -53.77
CA LEU A 321 -10.66 -35.28 -52.88
C LEU A 321 -10.95 -36.52 -52.01
N ALA A 322 -12.23 -36.86 -51.81
CA ALA A 322 -12.63 -38.05 -51.05
C ALA A 322 -12.10 -39.36 -51.63
N GLY A 323 -11.99 -39.47 -52.96
CA GLY A 323 -11.44 -40.66 -53.62
C GLY A 323 -9.92 -40.80 -53.44
N PHE A 324 -9.19 -39.68 -53.42
CA PHE A 324 -7.73 -39.67 -53.29
C PHE A 324 -7.27 -39.96 -51.86
N LEU A 325 -8.08 -39.55 -50.88
CA LEU A 325 -7.81 -39.71 -49.45
C LEU A 325 -8.58 -40.88 -48.81
N ALA A 326 -9.09 -41.81 -49.63
CA ALA A 326 -9.81 -42.99 -49.15
C ALA A 326 -9.07 -43.81 -48.07
N PRO A 327 -7.74 -44.06 -48.14
CA PRO A 327 -7.07 -44.80 -47.08
C PRO A 327 -7.01 -44.00 -45.76
N GLU A 328 -6.77 -42.69 -45.82
CA GLU A 328 -6.71 -41.83 -44.63
C GLU A 328 -8.10 -41.61 -43.99
N ILE A 329 -9.17 -41.71 -44.80
CA ILE A 329 -10.56 -41.73 -44.32
C ILE A 329 -10.88 -43.04 -43.61
N ALA A 330 -10.44 -44.18 -44.16
CA ALA A 330 -10.63 -45.50 -43.54
C ALA A 330 -9.90 -45.63 -42.19
N GLU A 331 -8.73 -45.00 -42.07
CA GLU A 331 -7.95 -44.92 -40.82
C GLU A 331 -8.52 -43.87 -39.82
N GLY A 332 -9.53 -43.10 -40.22
CA GLY A 332 -10.17 -42.08 -39.37
C GLY A 332 -9.30 -40.85 -39.08
N LEU A 333 -8.20 -40.66 -39.82
CA LEU A 333 -7.29 -39.52 -39.66
C LEU A 333 -7.85 -38.24 -40.28
N VAL A 334 -8.66 -38.38 -41.33
CA VAL A 334 -9.25 -37.28 -42.11
C VAL A 334 -10.72 -37.57 -42.42
N ALA A 335 -11.56 -36.55 -42.46
CA ALA A 335 -12.91 -36.63 -43.04
C ALA A 335 -13.04 -35.62 -44.19
N VAL A 336 -13.53 -36.05 -45.35
CA VAL A 336 -13.66 -35.19 -46.53
C VAL A 336 -15.13 -34.94 -46.85
N ARG A 337 -15.49 -33.69 -47.11
CA ARG A 337 -16.82 -33.27 -47.55
C ARG A 337 -16.67 -32.53 -48.87
N ASP A 338 -17.01 -33.20 -49.97
CA ASP A 338 -17.00 -32.61 -51.30
C ASP A 338 -18.35 -31.90 -51.58
N ALA A 339 -18.29 -30.62 -51.93
CA ALA A 339 -19.43 -29.81 -52.40
C ALA A 339 -19.18 -29.35 -53.86
N ALA A 340 -20.18 -28.71 -54.47
CA ALA A 340 -20.10 -28.29 -55.87
C ALA A 340 -19.02 -27.21 -56.13
N ASP A 341 -18.80 -26.32 -55.16
CA ASP A 341 -17.91 -25.15 -55.25
C ASP A 341 -16.65 -25.26 -54.38
N ARG A 342 -16.61 -26.24 -53.45
CA ARG A 342 -15.50 -26.45 -52.52
C ARG A 342 -15.37 -27.89 -52.04
N SER A 343 -14.17 -28.29 -51.64
CA SER A 343 -13.94 -29.52 -50.86
C SER A 343 -13.36 -29.17 -49.49
N VAL A 344 -13.95 -29.69 -48.42
CA VAL A 344 -13.51 -29.44 -47.04
C VAL A 344 -12.92 -30.72 -46.45
N ILE A 345 -11.64 -30.66 -46.13
CA ILE A 345 -10.89 -31.73 -45.48
C ILE A 345 -10.78 -31.39 -44.00
N VAL A 346 -11.41 -32.18 -43.13
CA VAL A 346 -11.38 -32.01 -41.68
C VAL A 346 -10.35 -32.95 -41.07
N LEU A 347 -9.31 -32.38 -40.50
CA LEU A 347 -8.33 -33.09 -39.68
C LEU A 347 -8.74 -32.95 -38.22
N ARG A 348 -8.94 -34.10 -37.55
CA ARG A 348 -9.21 -34.12 -36.12
C ARG A 348 -7.96 -33.63 -35.38
N GLY A 349 -8.12 -32.65 -34.50
CA GLY A 349 -7.02 -32.04 -33.76
C GLY A 349 -6.46 -32.95 -32.67
N ASP A 350 -7.25 -33.91 -32.21
CA ASP A 350 -6.82 -34.94 -31.27
C ASP A 350 -5.77 -35.87 -31.89
N GLY A 351 -4.53 -35.64 -31.48
CA GLY A 351 -3.37 -36.30 -32.05
C GLY A 351 -2.74 -35.56 -33.21
N LEU A 352 -3.28 -34.46 -33.74
CA LEU A 352 -2.57 -33.64 -34.74
C LEU A 352 -1.52 -32.73 -34.08
N PHE A 353 -1.85 -32.23 -32.88
CA PHE A 353 -0.99 -31.38 -32.06
C PHE A 353 -0.94 -31.90 -30.64
N GLU A 354 0.16 -31.63 -29.94
CA GLU A 354 0.19 -31.78 -28.48
C GLU A 354 -0.71 -30.73 -27.79
N SER A 355 -1.11 -31.02 -26.55
CA SER A 355 -1.89 -30.08 -25.74
C SER A 355 -1.13 -28.77 -25.57
N GLY A 356 -1.78 -27.63 -25.88
CA GLY A 356 -1.15 -26.31 -25.81
C GLY A 356 -0.04 -26.05 -26.84
N SER A 357 0.13 -26.90 -27.85
CA SER A 357 1.14 -26.74 -28.91
C SER A 357 0.50 -26.46 -30.27
N ALA A 358 1.23 -25.71 -31.11
CA ALA A 358 0.96 -25.52 -32.53
C ALA A 358 1.85 -26.39 -33.43
N THR A 359 2.73 -27.21 -32.84
CA THR A 359 3.63 -28.10 -33.58
C THR A 359 2.89 -29.37 -33.98
N VAL A 360 2.89 -29.69 -35.27
CA VAL A 360 2.27 -30.91 -35.80
C VAL A 360 3.13 -32.11 -35.41
N ILE A 361 2.51 -33.16 -34.87
CA ILE A 361 3.26 -34.37 -34.50
C ILE A 361 3.72 -35.17 -35.74
N ASP A 362 4.85 -35.87 -35.62
CA ASP A 362 5.48 -36.57 -36.74
C ASP A 362 4.58 -37.63 -37.40
N ARG A 363 3.74 -38.30 -36.60
CA ARG A 363 2.74 -39.29 -37.07
C ARG A 363 1.84 -38.74 -38.18
N TYR A 364 1.52 -37.45 -38.17
CA TYR A 364 0.60 -36.83 -39.14
C TYR A 364 1.32 -36.25 -40.36
N GLN A 365 2.66 -36.22 -40.37
CA GLN A 365 3.44 -35.72 -41.51
C GLN A 365 3.16 -36.50 -42.82
N PRO A 366 3.07 -37.85 -42.82
CA PRO A 366 2.72 -38.61 -44.03
C PRO A 366 1.30 -38.28 -44.54
N THR A 367 0.33 -38.16 -43.63
CA THR A 367 -1.05 -37.78 -43.96
C THR A 367 -1.11 -36.38 -44.58
N LEU A 368 -0.39 -35.41 -44.02
CA LEU A 368 -0.32 -34.05 -44.59
C LEU A 368 0.39 -34.03 -45.95
N ALA A 369 1.38 -34.90 -46.17
CA ALA A 369 2.01 -35.05 -47.48
C ALA A 369 1.03 -35.61 -48.54
N ARG A 370 0.18 -36.57 -48.15
CA ARG A 370 -0.88 -37.13 -49.01
C ARG A 370 -1.95 -36.09 -49.32
N VAL A 371 -2.39 -35.31 -48.32
CA VAL A 371 -3.30 -34.18 -48.51
C VAL A 371 -2.70 -33.13 -49.45
N ALA A 372 -1.42 -32.79 -49.29
CA ALA A 372 -0.71 -31.87 -50.18
C ALA A 372 -0.69 -32.35 -51.64
N ALA A 373 -0.40 -33.63 -51.86
CA ALA A 373 -0.43 -34.24 -53.20
C ALA A 373 -1.83 -34.23 -53.81
N ALA A 374 -2.87 -34.48 -53.00
CA ALA A 374 -4.27 -34.38 -53.43
C ALA A 374 -4.60 -32.96 -53.91
N LEU A 375 -4.22 -31.95 -53.12
CA LEU A 375 -4.45 -30.54 -53.41
C LEU A 375 -3.64 -30.03 -54.61
N ALA A 376 -2.47 -30.62 -54.88
CA ALA A 376 -1.67 -30.29 -56.06
C ALA A 376 -2.36 -30.68 -57.37
N SER A 377 -3.19 -31.74 -57.36
CA SER A 377 -3.87 -32.22 -58.56
C SER A 377 -5.11 -31.41 -58.96
N VAL A 378 -5.59 -30.53 -58.08
CA VAL A 378 -6.79 -29.71 -58.32
C VAL A 378 -6.46 -28.21 -58.18
N PRO A 379 -6.69 -27.39 -59.22
CA PRO A 379 -6.47 -25.94 -59.14
C PRO A 379 -7.50 -25.27 -58.23
N GLY A 380 -7.05 -24.32 -57.41
CA GLY A 380 -7.93 -23.60 -56.49
C GLY A 380 -7.20 -23.02 -55.30
N ALA A 381 -7.84 -22.05 -54.64
CA ALA A 381 -7.33 -21.44 -53.42
C ALA A 381 -7.55 -22.40 -52.23
N VAL A 382 -6.54 -22.51 -51.36
CA VAL A 382 -6.55 -23.38 -50.19
C VAL A 382 -6.60 -22.51 -48.95
N VAL A 383 -7.66 -22.66 -48.14
CA VAL A 383 -7.81 -21.97 -46.86
C VAL A 383 -7.72 -22.99 -45.74
N VAL A 384 -6.75 -22.81 -44.85
CA VAL A 384 -6.54 -23.63 -43.66
C VAL A 384 -7.12 -22.89 -42.46
N ALA A 385 -8.20 -23.40 -41.90
CA ALA A 385 -8.87 -22.82 -40.74
C ALA A 385 -8.62 -23.68 -39.49
N GLY A 386 -8.04 -23.08 -38.45
CA GLY A 386 -7.80 -23.73 -37.16
C GLY A 386 -8.94 -23.48 -36.17
N TYR A 387 -9.36 -24.52 -35.46
CA TYR A 387 -10.40 -24.46 -34.43
C TYR A 387 -9.92 -25.06 -33.11
N THR A 388 -10.35 -24.48 -31.99
CA THR A 388 -10.11 -24.95 -30.62
C THR A 388 -11.42 -25.38 -29.96
N ASP A 389 -11.32 -25.99 -28.78
CA ASP A 389 -12.48 -26.16 -27.91
C ASP A 389 -12.78 -24.87 -27.13
N ASN A 390 -13.78 -24.92 -26.25
CA ASN A 390 -14.20 -23.80 -25.41
C ASN A 390 -13.39 -23.65 -24.11
N VAL A 391 -12.38 -24.49 -23.87
CA VAL A 391 -11.55 -24.37 -22.66
C VAL A 391 -10.55 -23.24 -22.90
N PRO A 392 -10.53 -22.19 -22.06
CA PRO A 392 -9.58 -21.09 -22.24
C PRO A 392 -8.14 -21.59 -22.15
N VAL A 393 -7.30 -21.18 -23.11
CA VAL A 393 -5.86 -21.42 -23.07
C VAL A 393 -5.16 -20.12 -22.67
N HIS A 394 -4.39 -20.19 -21.58
CA HIS A 394 -3.52 -19.13 -21.13
C HIS A 394 -2.13 -19.72 -20.90
N SER A 395 -1.22 -19.51 -21.84
CA SER A 395 0.17 -19.95 -21.75
C SER A 395 1.09 -18.83 -22.18
N ALA A 396 2.35 -18.87 -21.74
CA ALA A 396 3.36 -17.87 -22.13
C ALA A 396 3.55 -17.78 -23.67
N ARG A 397 3.20 -18.83 -24.41
CA ARG A 397 3.33 -18.90 -25.87
C ARG A 397 2.04 -18.51 -26.61
N PHE A 398 0.88 -18.77 -26.02
CA PHE A 398 -0.42 -18.53 -26.61
C PHE A 398 -1.34 -17.87 -25.57
N PRO A 399 -1.56 -16.54 -25.68
CA PRO A 399 -2.38 -15.78 -24.75
C PRO A 399 -3.87 -16.15 -24.82
N SER A 400 -4.37 -16.46 -26.03
CA SER A 400 -5.78 -16.75 -26.30
C SER A 400 -6.01 -17.99 -27.17
N ASN A 401 -7.24 -18.50 -27.17
CA ASN A 401 -7.64 -19.61 -28.04
C ASN A 401 -7.60 -19.23 -29.52
N TRP A 402 -7.89 -17.96 -29.82
CA TRP A 402 -7.75 -17.44 -31.17
C TRP A 402 -6.28 -17.54 -31.65
N ASP A 403 -5.32 -17.07 -30.85
CA ASP A 403 -3.89 -17.12 -31.19
C ASP A 403 -3.40 -18.56 -31.41
N LEU A 404 -3.78 -19.49 -30.52
CA LEU A 404 -3.46 -20.90 -30.69
C LEU A 404 -4.03 -21.48 -32.00
N SER A 405 -5.24 -21.07 -32.38
CA SER A 405 -5.89 -21.53 -33.60
C SER A 405 -5.21 -20.98 -34.87
N VAL A 406 -4.77 -19.73 -34.86
CA VAL A 406 -4.01 -19.10 -35.97
C VAL A 406 -2.68 -19.82 -36.16
N GLU A 407 -1.93 -20.06 -35.08
CA GLU A 407 -0.61 -20.68 -35.16
C GLU A 407 -0.70 -22.14 -35.62
N ARG A 408 -1.70 -22.89 -35.16
CA ARG A 408 -1.99 -24.25 -35.66
C ARG A 408 -2.32 -24.25 -37.15
N ALA A 409 -3.16 -23.31 -37.60
CA ALA A 409 -3.48 -23.16 -39.01
C ALA A 409 -2.23 -22.80 -39.84
N ARG A 410 -1.37 -21.90 -39.33
CA ARG A 410 -0.12 -21.51 -39.98
C ARG A 410 0.88 -22.66 -40.08
N ALA A 411 1.00 -23.48 -39.04
CA ALA A 411 1.87 -24.65 -39.04
C ALA A 411 1.45 -25.65 -40.14
N VAL A 412 0.16 -25.97 -40.23
CA VAL A 412 -0.37 -26.85 -41.28
C VAL A 412 -0.23 -26.20 -42.67
N ALA A 413 -0.56 -24.92 -42.81
CA ALA A 413 -0.40 -24.18 -44.06
C ALA A 413 1.05 -24.17 -44.56
N GLY A 414 2.04 -24.01 -43.67
CA GLY A 414 3.45 -24.07 -44.03
C GLY A 414 3.88 -25.44 -44.55
N ILE A 415 3.42 -26.52 -43.90
CA ILE A 415 3.67 -27.91 -44.32
C ILE A 415 3.07 -28.18 -45.71
N LEU A 416 1.86 -27.66 -45.98
CA LEU A 416 1.21 -27.77 -47.29
C LEU A 416 1.94 -26.92 -48.34
N ALA A 417 2.17 -25.64 -48.08
CA ALA A 417 2.80 -24.71 -49.01
C ALA A 417 4.18 -25.22 -49.49
N ALA A 418 4.99 -25.77 -48.58
CA ALA A 418 6.29 -26.36 -48.91
C ALA A 418 6.20 -27.54 -49.91
N ARG A 419 5.05 -28.23 -49.98
CA ARG A 419 4.83 -29.40 -50.84
C ARG A 419 3.99 -29.11 -52.08
N LEU A 420 3.17 -28.04 -52.07
CA LEU A 420 2.33 -27.64 -53.20
C LEU A 420 3.11 -26.88 -54.29
N GLY A 421 4.28 -26.32 -53.97
CA GLY A 421 5.12 -25.57 -54.92
C GLY A 421 4.63 -24.15 -55.26
N ASP A 422 3.39 -23.82 -54.92
CA ASP A 422 2.83 -22.47 -55.00
C ASP A 422 2.31 -22.07 -53.61
N ALA A 423 3.11 -21.31 -52.86
CA ALA A 423 2.73 -20.86 -51.52
C ALA A 423 1.62 -19.80 -51.54
N ALA A 424 1.43 -19.08 -52.66
CA ALA A 424 0.47 -17.98 -52.75
C ALA A 424 -0.99 -18.47 -52.75
N ARG A 425 -1.21 -19.74 -53.11
CA ARG A 425 -2.54 -20.36 -53.06
C ARG A 425 -2.98 -20.77 -51.66
N VAL A 426 -2.09 -20.79 -50.66
CA VAL A 426 -2.39 -21.27 -49.31
C VAL A 426 -2.53 -20.10 -48.34
N ARG A 427 -3.67 -20.04 -47.64
CA ARG A 427 -3.94 -19.05 -46.59
C ARG A 427 -4.26 -19.75 -45.28
N ALA A 428 -3.88 -19.13 -44.16
CA ALA A 428 -4.15 -19.64 -42.82
C ALA A 428 -5.04 -18.65 -42.06
N GLU A 429 -6.06 -19.17 -41.39
CA GLU A 429 -7.03 -18.38 -40.60
C GLU A 429 -7.29 -19.06 -39.25
N GLY A 430 -7.37 -18.26 -38.19
CA GLY A 430 -7.77 -18.75 -36.87
C GLY A 430 -9.24 -18.49 -36.60
N ARG A 431 -9.95 -19.52 -36.14
CA ARG A 431 -11.38 -19.47 -35.80
C ARG A 431 -11.63 -19.62 -34.29
N GLY A 432 -10.60 -19.87 -33.49
CA GLY A 432 -10.73 -20.10 -32.05
C GLY A 432 -11.80 -21.14 -31.72
N ALA A 433 -12.63 -20.85 -30.72
CA ALA A 433 -13.73 -21.73 -30.28
C ALA A 433 -15.05 -21.55 -31.06
N THR A 434 -15.03 -20.84 -32.20
CA THR A 434 -16.25 -20.58 -32.99
C THR A 434 -16.68 -21.79 -33.81
N ASP A 435 -17.95 -21.82 -34.25
CA ASP A 435 -18.54 -22.89 -35.07
C ASP A 435 -18.23 -24.33 -34.57
N PRO A 436 -18.67 -24.69 -33.34
CA PRO A 436 -18.45 -26.03 -32.79
C PRO A 436 -19.23 -27.08 -33.60
N VAL A 437 -18.55 -28.17 -33.96
CA VAL A 437 -19.16 -29.31 -34.67
C VAL A 437 -19.87 -30.28 -33.73
N ALA A 438 -19.59 -30.21 -32.43
CA ALA A 438 -20.26 -30.95 -31.37
C ALA A 438 -20.44 -30.07 -30.12
N PRO A 439 -21.43 -30.36 -29.24
CA PRO A 439 -21.60 -29.65 -27.98
C PRO A 439 -20.33 -29.73 -27.11
N ASN A 440 -19.89 -28.66 -26.46
CA ASN A 440 -18.65 -28.68 -25.64
C ASN A 440 -18.79 -29.36 -24.26
N ASP A 441 -19.75 -30.26 -24.10
CA ASP A 441 -20.16 -30.89 -22.84
C ASP A 441 -19.24 -32.03 -22.36
N SER A 442 -18.62 -32.76 -23.28
CA SER A 442 -17.78 -33.92 -22.99
C SER A 442 -16.36 -33.77 -23.54
N ALA A 443 -15.41 -34.50 -22.96
CA ALA A 443 -14.03 -34.52 -23.47
C ALA A 443 -13.96 -35.02 -24.93
N ALA A 444 -14.80 -36.01 -25.27
CA ALA A 444 -14.91 -36.54 -26.62
C ALA A 444 -15.53 -35.54 -27.62
N ASN A 445 -16.44 -34.67 -27.19
CA ASN A 445 -16.97 -33.63 -28.08
C ASN A 445 -16.02 -32.43 -28.21
N ARG A 446 -15.32 -32.05 -27.13
CA ARG A 446 -14.25 -31.03 -27.19
C ARG A 446 -13.13 -31.46 -28.13
N ALA A 447 -12.76 -32.74 -28.11
CA ALA A 447 -11.86 -33.36 -29.06
C ALA A 447 -12.24 -33.18 -30.54
N ARG A 448 -13.54 -33.23 -30.84
CA ARG A 448 -14.07 -33.01 -32.21
C ARG A 448 -14.03 -31.53 -32.61
N ASN A 449 -14.13 -30.62 -31.63
CA ASN A 449 -14.07 -29.19 -31.85
C ASN A 449 -12.64 -28.67 -32.05
N ARG A 450 -11.65 -29.31 -31.41
CA ARG A 450 -10.22 -29.15 -31.76
C ARG A 450 -10.00 -29.77 -33.13
N ARG A 451 -9.96 -28.97 -34.20
CA ARG A 451 -9.81 -29.47 -35.57
C ARG A 451 -9.12 -28.45 -36.47
N VAL A 452 -8.60 -28.92 -37.59
CA VAL A 452 -8.12 -28.07 -38.68
C VAL A 452 -8.91 -28.42 -39.92
N GLU A 453 -9.56 -27.43 -40.52
CA GLU A 453 -10.27 -27.59 -41.78
C GLU A 453 -9.41 -27.02 -42.91
N ILE A 454 -9.19 -27.81 -43.95
CA ILE A 454 -8.55 -27.36 -45.18
C ILE A 454 -9.62 -27.30 -46.26
N THR A 455 -9.96 -26.10 -46.68
CA THR A 455 -10.96 -25.84 -47.71
C THR A 455 -10.27 -25.54 -49.03
N LEU A 456 -10.51 -26.36 -50.03
CA LEU A 456 -10.18 -26.05 -51.42
C LEU A 456 -11.37 -25.34 -52.06
N LEU A 457 -11.20 -24.07 -52.41
CA LEU A 457 -12.16 -23.29 -53.20
C LEU A 457 -11.85 -23.51 -54.68
N ALA A 458 -12.82 -24.03 -55.42
CA ALA A 458 -12.66 -24.25 -56.86
C ALA A 458 -12.42 -22.90 -57.57
N ALA A 459 -11.43 -22.85 -58.46
CA ALA A 459 -11.17 -21.65 -59.25
C ALA A 459 -12.41 -21.33 -60.11
N PRO A 460 -12.87 -20.06 -60.17
CA PRO A 460 -13.94 -19.69 -61.09
C PRO A 460 -13.51 -20.01 -62.53
N PRO A 461 -14.42 -20.47 -63.41
CA PRO A 461 -14.08 -20.76 -64.80
C PRO A 461 -13.45 -19.52 -65.41
N LYS A 462 -12.29 -19.71 -66.07
CA LYS A 462 -11.62 -18.64 -66.81
C LYS A 462 -12.61 -18.15 -67.86
N LEU A 463 -13.18 -16.95 -67.67
CA LEU A 463 -14.07 -16.34 -68.65
C LEU A 463 -13.30 -16.30 -69.96
N ALA A 464 -13.71 -17.09 -70.95
CA ALA A 464 -13.08 -17.08 -72.26
C ALA A 464 -13.18 -15.65 -72.79
N ALA A 465 -12.03 -15.01 -72.98
CA ALA A 465 -11.97 -13.72 -73.64
C ALA A 465 -12.44 -13.93 -75.07
N SER A 466 -13.71 -13.64 -75.33
CA SER A 466 -14.26 -13.46 -76.67
C SER A 466 -13.58 -12.23 -77.27
N GLY A 467 -12.45 -12.46 -77.93
CA GLY A 467 -11.90 -11.52 -78.88
C GLY A 467 -12.73 -11.57 -80.15
N GLU A 468 -13.56 -10.57 -80.37
CA GLU A 468 -13.93 -10.14 -81.71
C GLU A 468 -13.84 -8.61 -81.77
N GLY A 469 -13.14 -8.16 -82.83
CA GLY A 469 -12.60 -6.82 -82.94
C GLY A 469 -13.59 -5.77 -83.43
N MET A 470 -13.31 -4.54 -83.04
CA MET A 470 -13.57 -3.31 -83.81
C MET A 470 -12.69 -2.24 -83.14
N GLY A 471 -11.59 -1.79 -83.75
CA GLY A 471 -11.64 -0.79 -84.81
C GLY A 471 -11.47 0.59 -84.16
N GLY A 472 -10.28 1.18 -84.30
CA GLY A 472 -9.80 2.28 -83.48
C GLY A 472 -10.51 3.62 -83.66
N ALA A 473 -10.31 4.50 -82.68
CA ALA A 473 -10.39 5.94 -82.85
C ALA A 473 -9.51 6.65 -81.79
N THR A 474 -8.47 7.28 -82.30
CA THR A 474 -7.58 8.28 -81.72
C THR A 474 -8.28 9.39 -80.93
N GLY A 475 -7.70 9.80 -79.79
CA GLY A 475 -8.03 11.03 -79.07
C GLY A 475 -6.84 11.50 -78.23
N LYS A 476 -6.12 12.51 -78.74
CA LYS A 476 -4.95 13.18 -78.13
C LYS A 476 -5.31 13.95 -76.87
N ALA A 477 -4.30 14.07 -76.00
CA ALA A 477 -4.23 14.91 -74.82
C ALA A 477 -4.42 16.41 -75.09
N THR A 478 -5.02 17.10 -74.11
CA THR A 478 -4.80 18.52 -73.83
C THR A 478 -4.79 18.73 -72.32
N GLU A 479 -3.61 19.01 -71.79
CA GLU A 479 -3.38 19.63 -70.49
C GLU A 479 -3.89 21.08 -70.53
N GLY A 480 -4.72 21.45 -69.55
CA GLY A 480 -5.09 22.84 -69.28
C GLY A 480 -4.44 23.29 -67.98
N GLY A 481 -3.38 24.09 -68.08
CA GLY A 481 -2.90 24.93 -67.00
C GLY A 481 -3.66 26.25 -66.99
N ALA A 482 -4.08 26.70 -65.82
CA ALA A 482 -4.57 28.05 -65.58
C ALA A 482 -3.84 28.64 -64.37
N GLN A 483 -3.46 29.90 -64.56
CA GLN A 483 -2.75 30.81 -63.67
C GLN A 483 -3.52 31.14 -62.39
#